data_AF-A0A7K0YZG1-F1
#
_entry.id   AF-A0A7K0YZG1-F1
#
_cell.length_a   1.000
_cell.length_b   1.000
_cell.length_c   1.000
_cell.angle_alpha   90.00
_cell.angle_beta   90.00
_cell.angle_gamma   90.00
#
_symmetry.space_group_name_H-M   'P 1'
#
loop_
_entity.id
_entity.type
_entity.pdbx_description
1 polymer ?
#
loop_
_entity_poly.entity_id
_entity_poly.type
_entity_poly.pdbx_seq_one_letter_code
_entity_poly.pdbx_strand_id
1 'polypeptide(L)'
;MNNFEYAPAPESAALVDIKSEYGLFINGKFVAPKAGKTFTTINPATEEVLAKVGYAELADVNLAVTAARNAFTKTWSKLPAAERGKYLFRIARILQ
;
A
#
# COMPACT_ATOMS: atom_id res chain seq x y z
N MET A 1 -23.92 21.19 -26.96
CA MET A 1 -22.66 21.06 -26.20
C MET A 1 -23.01 20.32 -24.93
N ASN A 2 -22.56 19.07 -24.77
CA ASN A 2 -22.79 18.33 -23.53
C ASN A 2 -21.86 18.90 -22.47
N ASN A 3 -22.42 19.58 -21.48
CA ASN A 3 -21.70 19.92 -20.26
C ASN A 3 -21.30 18.62 -19.58
N PHE A 4 -20.00 18.32 -19.57
CA PHE A 4 -19.43 17.40 -18.62
C PHE A 4 -19.48 18.07 -17.25
N GLU A 5 -20.57 17.88 -16.52
CA GLU A 5 -20.57 18.18 -15.09
C GLU A 5 -19.70 17.13 -14.39
N TYR A 6 -18.63 17.59 -13.75
CA TYR A 6 -17.80 16.74 -12.91
C TYR A 6 -18.65 16.22 -11.75
N ALA A 7 -18.45 14.94 -11.40
CA ALA A 7 -18.98 14.41 -10.15
C ALA A 7 -18.49 15.30 -8.99
N PRO A 8 -19.35 15.58 -7.98
CA PRO A 8 -18.93 16.38 -6.84
C PRO A 8 -17.68 15.74 -6.26
N ALA A 9 -16.60 16.52 -6.11
CA ALA A 9 -15.44 16.12 -5.35
C ALA A 9 -15.80 16.37 -3.88
N PRO A 10 -16.13 15.35 -3.08
CA PRO A 10 -16.30 15.56 -1.65
C PRO A 10 -14.92 15.87 -1.09
N GLU A 11 -14.59 17.16 -0.94
CA GLU A 11 -13.39 17.65 -0.27
C GLU A 11 -13.52 17.47 1.27
N SER A 12 -14.01 16.31 1.71
CA SER A 12 -14.24 16.01 3.12
C SER A 12 -13.34 14.87 3.57
N ALA A 13 -12.44 15.18 4.49
CA ALA A 13 -11.64 14.19 5.21
C ALA A 13 -12.50 13.22 6.05
N ALA A 14 -13.79 13.51 6.26
CA ALA A 14 -14.67 12.66 7.05
C ALA A 14 -14.98 11.29 6.41
N LEU A 15 -14.67 11.11 5.13
CA LEU A 15 -14.96 9.88 4.38
C LEU A 15 -13.82 8.87 4.38
N VAL A 16 -12.60 9.26 4.78
CA VAL A 16 -11.41 8.40 4.72
C VAL A 16 -10.68 8.41 6.06
N ASP A 17 -10.54 7.23 6.67
CA ASP A 17 -9.76 7.06 7.90
C ASP A 17 -8.26 6.90 7.57
N ILE A 18 -7.53 8.01 7.64
CA ILE A 18 -6.08 8.03 7.51
C ILE A 18 -5.46 7.72 8.86
N LYS A 19 -4.70 6.63 8.94
CA LYS A 19 -4.00 6.24 10.16
C LYS A 19 -2.86 7.22 10.46
N SER A 20 -2.60 7.46 11.73
CA SER A 20 -1.48 8.30 12.17
C SER A 20 -0.11 7.72 11.77
N GLU A 21 -0.01 6.40 11.58
CA GLU A 21 1.22 5.72 11.20
C GLU A 21 0.98 4.48 10.33
N TYR A 22 1.85 4.30 9.32
CA TYR A 22 1.88 3.15 8.42
C TYR A 22 3.25 2.46 8.46
N GLY A 23 3.24 1.16 8.77
CA GLY A 23 4.42 0.30 8.69
C GLY A 23 4.69 -0.26 7.28
N LEU A 24 5.77 -1.03 7.15
CA LEU A 24 6.16 -1.71 5.91
C LEU A 24 5.35 -3.00 5.74
N PHE A 25 4.90 -3.32 4.52
CA PHE A 25 4.24 -4.59 4.24
C PHE A 25 5.26 -5.64 3.74
N ILE A 26 5.71 -6.51 4.63
CA ILE A 26 6.76 -7.50 4.35
C ILE A 26 6.25 -8.90 4.72
N ASN A 27 6.37 -9.84 3.79
CA ASN A 27 5.98 -11.26 3.98
C ASN A 27 4.54 -11.44 4.49
N GLY A 28 3.59 -10.69 3.92
CA GLY A 28 2.17 -10.81 4.24
C GLY A 28 1.72 -10.09 5.51
N LYS A 29 2.57 -9.26 6.13
CA LYS A 29 2.26 -8.54 7.37
C LYS A 29 2.75 -7.10 7.32
N PHE A 30 2.03 -6.20 7.98
CA PHE A 30 2.54 -4.87 8.32
C PHE A 30 3.51 -5.00 9.51
N VAL A 31 4.71 -4.44 9.36
CA VAL A 31 5.78 -4.47 10.37
C VAL A 31 6.39 -3.08 10.53
N ALA A 32 6.89 -2.77 11.72
CA ALA A 32 7.71 -1.57 11.92
C ALA A 32 9.05 -1.72 11.16
N PRO A 33 9.61 -0.62 10.62
CA PRO A 33 10.97 -0.62 10.08
C PRO A 33 11.97 -1.10 11.11
N LYS A 34 13.00 -1.83 10.69
CA LYS A 34 14.00 -2.42 11.61
C LYS A 34 14.75 -1.38 12.42
N ALA A 35 15.05 -0.23 11.83
CA ALA A 35 15.68 0.90 12.51
C ALA A 35 14.69 1.73 13.35
N GLY A 36 13.39 1.42 13.32
CA GLY A 36 12.34 2.20 13.99
C GLY A 36 12.11 3.60 13.42
N LYS A 37 12.77 3.94 12.31
CA LYS A 37 12.71 5.27 11.70
C LYS A 37 11.43 5.44 10.88
N THR A 38 10.83 6.61 10.94
CA THR A 38 9.67 7.01 10.12
C THR A 38 9.92 8.39 9.51
N PHE A 39 9.20 8.74 8.45
CA PHE A 39 9.14 10.11 7.95
C PHE A 39 7.69 10.61 7.94
N THR A 40 7.53 11.92 8.18
CA THR A 40 6.23 12.58 8.25
C THR A 40 5.78 12.97 6.84
N THR A 41 4.54 12.67 6.50
CA THR A 41 3.85 13.20 5.30
C THR A 41 2.97 14.38 5.71
N ILE A 42 2.88 15.37 4.82
CA ILE A 42 2.19 16.64 5.07
C ILE A 42 1.01 16.76 4.11
N ASN A 43 -0.12 17.27 4.61
CA ASN A 43 -1.26 17.61 3.78
C ASN A 43 -0.93 18.87 2.95
N PRO A 44 -0.92 18.80 1.60
CA PRO A 44 -0.54 19.96 0.78
C PRO A 44 -1.56 21.11 0.81
N ALA A 45 -2.79 20.89 1.28
CA ALA A 45 -3.82 21.93 1.36
C ALA A 45 -3.78 22.72 2.68
N THR A 46 -3.32 22.10 3.78
CA THR A 46 -3.34 22.71 5.13
C THR A 46 -1.97 22.83 5.78
N GLU A 47 -0.94 22.21 5.19
CA GLU A 47 0.42 22.08 5.75
C GLU A 47 0.49 21.31 7.07
N GLU A 48 -0.61 20.68 7.50
CA GLU A 48 -0.67 19.87 8.70
C GLU A 48 -0.08 18.47 8.48
N VAL A 49 0.34 17.83 9.58
CA VAL A 49 0.80 16.44 9.55
C VAL A 49 -0.34 15.52 9.14
N LEU A 50 -0.12 14.76 8.06
CA LEU A 50 -1.09 13.79 7.53
C LEU A 50 -0.90 12.41 8.16
N ALA A 51 0.31 11.84 8.07
CA ALA A 51 0.66 10.55 8.65
C ALA A 51 2.17 10.40 8.80
N LYS A 52 2.61 9.39 9.57
CA LYS A 52 3.99 8.89 9.54
C LYS A 52 4.07 7.61 8.71
N VAL A 53 5.11 7.48 7.90
CA VAL A 53 5.36 6.28 7.09
C VAL A 53 6.71 5.70 7.47
N GLY A 54 6.77 4.37 7.57
CA GLY A 54 7.99 3.63 7.87
C GLY A 54 9.12 3.96 6.89
N TYR A 55 10.30 4.30 7.42
CA TYR A 55 11.50 4.57 6.64
C TYR A 55 12.31 3.27 6.51
N ALA A 56 12.17 2.59 5.38
CA ALA A 56 12.87 1.34 5.13
C ALA A 56 14.37 1.57 4.91
N GLU A 57 15.19 0.75 5.56
CA GLU A 57 16.64 0.72 5.33
C GLU A 57 17.07 -0.63 4.72
N LEU A 58 18.37 -0.80 4.50
CA LEU A 58 18.93 -1.98 3.83
C LEU A 58 18.45 -3.31 4.44
N ALA A 59 18.32 -3.37 5.77
CA ALA A 59 17.83 -4.58 6.46
C ALA A 59 16.37 -4.91 6.10
N ASP A 60 15.49 -3.91 6.03
CA ASP A 60 14.10 -4.09 5.64
C ASP A 60 13.99 -4.51 4.17
N VAL A 61 14.79 -3.88 3.30
CA VAL A 61 14.86 -4.23 1.87
C VAL A 61 15.32 -5.67 1.69
N ASN A 62 16.36 -6.10 2.41
CA ASN A 62 16.82 -7.49 2.36
C ASN A 62 15.73 -8.47 2.77
N LEU A 63 15.00 -8.19 3.86
CA LEU A 63 13.87 -9.02 4.30
C LEU A 63 12.76 -9.10 3.23
N ALA A 64 12.41 -7.97 2.61
CA ALA A 64 11.42 -7.90 1.56
C ALA A 64 11.85 -8.71 0.32
N VAL A 65 13.11 -8.58 -0.10
CA VAL A 65 13.69 -9.31 -1.24
C VAL A 65 13.74 -10.82 -0.95
N THR A 66 14.18 -11.23 0.23
CA THR A 66 14.16 -12.64 0.63
C THR A 66 12.74 -13.22 0.63
N ALA A 67 11.77 -12.49 1.17
CA ALA A 67 10.37 -12.91 1.16
C ALA A 67 9.82 -13.04 -0.26
N ALA A 68 10.07 -12.04 -1.13
CA ALA A 68 9.66 -12.07 -2.53
C ALA A 68 10.30 -13.24 -3.29
N ARG A 69 11.60 -13.49 -3.08
CA ARG A 69 12.31 -14.61 -3.70
C ARG A 69 11.72 -15.95 -3.26
N ASN A 70 11.44 -16.12 -1.97
CA ASN A 70 10.80 -17.33 -1.45
C ASN A 70 9.40 -17.56 -2.03
N ALA A 71 8.59 -16.51 -2.08
CA ALA A 71 7.24 -16.59 -2.67
C ALA A 71 7.33 -16.98 -4.16
N PHE A 72 8.25 -16.38 -4.91
CA PHE A 72 8.47 -16.70 -6.32
C PHE A 72 8.90 -18.15 -6.54
N THR A 73 9.96 -18.61 -5.87
CA THR A 73 10.55 -19.94 -6.12
C THR A 73 9.68 -21.09 -5.61
N LYS A 74 8.96 -20.88 -4.49
CA LYS A 74 8.20 -21.96 -3.85
C LYS A 74 6.77 -22.05 -4.35
N THR A 75 6.09 -20.91 -4.56
CA THR A 75 4.63 -20.89 -4.71
C THR A 75 4.18 -20.16 -5.97
N TRP A 76 4.44 -18.86 -6.07
CA TRP A 76 3.78 -18.00 -7.06
C TRP A 76 4.11 -18.36 -8.51
N SER A 77 5.38 -18.69 -8.82
CA SER A 77 5.77 -19.08 -10.19
C SER A 77 5.16 -20.41 -10.63
N LYS A 78 4.83 -21.29 -9.68
CA LYS A 78 4.28 -22.63 -9.94
C LYS A 78 2.76 -22.64 -10.05
N LEU A 79 2.08 -21.57 -9.64
CA LEU A 79 0.63 -21.47 -9.77
C LEU A 79 0.23 -21.39 -11.25
N PRO A 80 -0.78 -22.15 -11.71
CA PRO A 80 -1.34 -21.99 -13.04
C PRO A 80 -1.83 -20.57 -13.30
N ALA A 81 -1.79 -20.12 -14.56
CA ALA A 81 -2.21 -18.78 -14.94
C ALA A 81 -3.66 -18.47 -14.52
N ALA A 82 -4.56 -19.44 -14.64
CA ALA A 82 -5.95 -19.31 -14.21
C ALA A 82 -6.09 -19.03 -12.71
N GLU A 83 -5.29 -19.69 -11.86
CA GLU A 83 -5.31 -19.44 -10.41
C GLU A 83 -4.79 -18.05 -10.08
N ARG A 84 -3.72 -17.59 -10.73
CA ARG A 84 -3.23 -16.21 -10.59
C ARG A 84 -4.30 -15.18 -10.99
N GLY A 85 -5.06 -15.49 -12.05
CA GLY A 85 -6.19 -14.67 -12.50
C GLY A 85 -7.25 -14.46 -11.41
N LYS A 86 -7.59 -15.50 -10.63
CA LYS A 86 -8.57 -15.37 -9.53
C LYS A 86 -8.14 -14.34 -8.49
N TYR A 87 -6.86 -14.29 -8.12
CA TYR A 87 -6.35 -13.29 -7.19
C TYR A 87 -6.45 -11.87 -7.77
N LEU A 88 -6.07 -11.69 -9.03
CA LEU A 88 -6.16 -10.39 -9.72
C LEU A 88 -7.61 -9.90 -9.79
N PHE A 89 -8.56 -10.76 -10.15
CA PHE A 89 -9.99 -10.41 -10.16
C PHE A 89 -10.51 -10.06 -8.78
N ARG A 90 -10.06 -10.75 -7.72
CA ARG A 90 -10.45 -10.41 -6.35
C ARG A 90 -9.90 -9.07 -5.90
N ILE A 91 -8.67 -8.72 -6.28
CA ILE A 91 -8.07 -7.40 -6.03
C ILE A 91 -8.87 -6.32 -6.77
N ALA A 92 -9.17 -6.53 -8.05
CA ALA A 92 -9.95 -5.58 -8.85
C ALA A 92 -11.33 -5.29 -8.24
N ARG A 93 -12.03 -6.32 -7.76
CA ARG A 93 -13.33 -6.16 -7.09
C ARG A 93 -13.28 -5.44 -5.74
N ILE A 94 -12.10 -5.30 -5.12
CA ILE A 94 -11.94 -4.53 -3.87
C ILE A 94 -11.62 -3.06 -4.17
N LEU A 95 -11.01 -2.77 -5.33
CA LEU A 95 -10.64 -1.41 -5.74
C LEU A 95 -11.77 -0.65 -6.45
N GLN A 96 -12.70 -1.37 -7.08
CA GLN A 96 -13.86 -0.81 -7.80
C GLN A 96 -14.90 -0.25 -6.84
#